data_AF-A0A016RW85-F1
#
_entry.id   AF-A0A016RW85-F1
#
_cell.length_a   1.000
_cell.length_b   1.000
_cell.length_c   1.000
_cell.angle_alpha   90.00
_cell.angle_beta   90.00
_cell.angle_gamma   90.00
#
_symmetry.space_group_name_H-M   'P 1'
#
loop_
_entity.id
_entity.type
_entity.pdbx_description
1 polymer ?
#
loop_
_entity_poly.entity_id
_entity_poly.type
_entity_poly.pdbx_seq_one_letter_code
_entity_poly.pdbx_strand_id
1 'polypeptide(L)'
;MRARNIKVSFAAAKAPVRELFEASGLYAAVAKTNFYPTIYDAVSYAQLEQSTSHMDEIALDENSYENDAVDTTDETIRTPDTPEKSDDARQ
;
A
#
# COMPACT_ATOMS: atom_id res chain seq x y z
N MET A 1 -10.64 20.95 7.07
CA MET A 1 -10.46 19.83 6.14
C MET A 1 -9.56 20.23 4.97
N ARG A 2 -10.02 21.06 4.02
CA ARG A 2 -9.23 21.47 2.84
C ARG A 2 -7.90 22.18 3.15
N ALA A 3 -7.88 23.10 4.11
CA ALA A 3 -6.67 23.85 4.48
C ALA A 3 -5.53 22.98 5.09
N ARG A 4 -5.82 21.71 5.42
CA ARG A 4 -4.84 20.76 5.96
C ARG A 4 -4.60 19.57 5.01
N ASN A 5 -5.00 19.70 3.75
CA ASN A 5 -4.93 18.65 2.75
C ASN A 5 -5.60 17.31 3.18
N ILE A 6 -6.68 17.39 3.97
CA ILE A 6 -7.43 16.22 4.43
C ILE A 6 -8.57 15.95 3.44
N LYS A 7 -8.53 14.79 2.79
CA LYS A 7 -9.61 14.29 1.93
C LYS A 7 -10.66 13.58 2.77
N VAL A 8 -11.93 13.85 2.48
CA VAL A 8 -13.09 13.28 3.21
C VAL A 8 -13.95 12.50 2.23
N SER A 9 -14.22 11.24 2.57
CA SER A 9 -15.06 10.30 1.82
C SER A 9 -16.23 9.85 2.68
N PHE A 10 -17.39 9.64 2.06
CA PHE A 10 -18.63 9.22 2.72
C PHE A 10 -19.00 7.81 2.25
N ALA A 11 -19.12 6.88 3.18
CA ALA A 11 -19.45 5.48 2.89
C ALA A 11 -20.86 5.15 3.37
N ALA A 12 -21.56 4.28 2.63
CA ALA A 12 -22.90 3.77 2.98
C ALA A 12 -23.93 4.87 3.32
N ALA A 13 -23.77 6.05 2.71
CA ALA A 13 -24.67 7.18 2.94
C ALA A 13 -26.05 6.89 2.33
N LYS A 14 -27.07 6.79 3.19
CA LYS A 14 -28.48 6.63 2.79
C LYS A 14 -28.97 7.83 1.97
N ALA A 15 -29.98 7.61 1.12
CA ALA A 15 -30.55 8.64 0.25
C ALA A 15 -30.90 9.96 0.96
N PRO A 16 -31.53 9.98 2.15
CA PRO A 16 -31.85 11.23 2.84
C PRO A 16 -30.62 12.06 3.22
N VAL A 17 -29.48 11.40 3.47
CA VAL A 17 -28.22 12.10 3.76
C VAL A 17 -27.70 12.79 2.51
N ARG A 18 -27.81 12.15 1.34
CA ARG A 18 -27.40 12.73 0.06
C ARG A 18 -28.28 13.91 -0.33
N GLU A 19 -29.60 13.77 -0.13
CA GLU A 19 -30.56 14.86 -0.33
C GLU A 19 -30.26 16.05 0.57
N LEU A 20 -29.92 15.82 1.85
CA LEU A 20 -29.53 16.88 2.76
C LEU A 20 -28.24 17.58 2.32
N PHE A 21 -27.26 16.83 1.80
CA PHE A 21 -26.05 17.39 1.22
C PHE A 21 -26.35 18.29 0.01
N GLU A 22 -27.30 17.89 -0.83
CA GLU A 22 -27.75 18.68 -1.97
C GLU A 22 -28.45 19.96 -1.53
N ALA A 23 -29.45 19.83 -0.65
CA ALA A 23 -30.23 20.95 -0.13
C ALA A 23 -29.38 21.96 0.63
N SER A 24 -28.32 21.51 1.29
CA SER A 24 -27.40 22.37 2.06
C SER A 24 -26.29 22.99 1.20
N GLY A 25 -26.20 22.67 -0.10
CA GLY A 25 -25.13 23.15 -0.98
C GLY A 25 -23.74 22.61 -0.63
N LEU A 26 -23.66 21.53 0.15
CA LEU A 26 -22.40 20.94 0.61
C LEU A 26 -21.60 20.28 -0.52
N TYR A 27 -22.21 20.05 -1.68
CA TYR A 27 -21.50 19.57 -2.87
C TYR A 27 -20.48 20.57 -3.43
N ALA A 28 -20.55 21.86 -3.06
CA ALA A 28 -19.47 22.80 -3.33
C ALA A 28 -18.21 22.49 -2.49
N ALA A 29 -18.39 21.86 -1.33
CA ALA A 29 -17.33 21.49 -0.40
C ALA A 29 -16.80 20.05 -0.60
N VAL A 30 -17.63 19.16 -1.11
CA VAL A 30 -17.30 17.73 -1.30
C VAL A 30 -17.84 17.27 -2.65
N ALA A 31 -17.00 16.67 -3.48
CA ALA A 31 -17.44 16.12 -4.76
C ALA A 31 -18.44 14.96 -4.57
N LYS A 32 -19.44 14.87 -5.46
CA LYS A 32 -20.42 13.76 -5.49
C LYS A 32 -19.75 12.39 -5.64
N THR A 33 -18.56 12.35 -6.25
CA THR A 33 -17.75 11.14 -6.43
C THR A 33 -17.14 10.60 -5.14
N ASN A 34 -17.10 11.38 -4.06
CA ASN A 34 -16.58 10.92 -2.76
C ASN A 34 -17.61 10.08 -1.96
N PHE A 35 -18.72 9.68 -2.58
CA PHE A 35 -19.78 8.90 -1.95
C PHE A 35 -19.75 7.45 -2.43
N TYR A 36 -19.32 6.56 -1.55
CA TYR A 36 -19.10 5.16 -1.84
C TYR A 36 -20.23 4.27 -1.29
N PRO A 37 -20.57 3.15 -1.97
CA PRO A 37 -21.57 2.20 -1.50
C PRO A 37 -21.23 1.60 -0.13
N THR A 38 -19.95 1.22 0.07
CA THR A 38 -19.48 0.61 1.31
C THR A 38 -18.25 1.31 1.91
N ILE A 39 -17.92 0.97 3.16
CA ILE A 39 -16.67 1.43 3.81
C ILE A 39 -15.46 0.85 3.07
N TYR A 40 -15.55 -0.41 2.64
CA TYR A 40 -14.49 -1.08 1.90
C TYR A 40 -14.12 -0.30 0.64
N ASP A 41 -15.11 0.07 -0.18
CA ASP A 41 -14.89 0.83 -1.40
C ASP A 41 -14.19 2.18 -1.13
N ALA A 42 -14.60 2.88 -0.07
CA ALA A 42 -13.99 4.15 0.32
C ALA A 42 -12.53 4.00 0.75
N VAL A 43 -12.22 2.93 1.49
CA VAL A 43 -10.85 2.64 1.97
C VAL A 43 -9.97 2.19 0.81
N SER A 44 -10.45 1.27 -0.03
CA SER A 44 -9.71 0.79 -1.20
C SER A 44 -9.35 1.92 -2.15
N TYR A 45 -10.30 2.84 -2.41
CA TYR A 45 -10.00 4.01 -3.24
C TYR A 45 -9.01 4.96 -2.57
N ALA A 46 -9.14 5.19 -1.26
CA ALA A 46 -8.21 6.05 -0.53
C ALA A 46 -6.78 5.48 -0.51
N GLN A 47 -6.63 4.16 -0.39
CA GLN A 47 -5.34 3.48 -0.45
C GLN A 47 -4.72 3.58 -1.85
N LEU A 48 -5.53 3.36 -2.90
CA LEU A 48 -5.08 3.52 -4.28
C LEU A 48 -4.63 4.96 -4.57
N GLU A 49 -5.37 5.95 -4.08
CA GLU A 49 -5.00 7.36 -4.28
C GLU A 49 -3.69 7.71 -3.55
N GLN A 50 -3.47 7.17 -2.35
CA GLN A 50 -2.22 7.36 -1.62
C GLN A 50 -1.04 6.74 -2.36
N SER A 51 -1.20 5.54 -2.94
CA SER A 51 -0.11 4.92 -3.70
C SER A 51 0.15 5.64 -5.03
N THR A 52 -0.87 6.14 -5.72
CA THR A 52 -0.68 6.97 -6.93
C THR A 52 -0.05 8.32 -6.61
N SER A 53 -0.43 8.95 -5.51
CA SER A 53 0.17 10.23 -5.08
C SER A 53 1.63 10.04 -4.67
N HIS A 54 1.97 8.89 -4.08
CA HIS A 54 3.35 8.51 -3.77
C HIS A 54 4.18 8.20 -5.03
N MET A 55 3.56 7.70 -6.10
CA MET A 55 4.25 7.47 -7.38
C MET A 55 4.50 8.78 -8.14
N ASP A 56 3.57 9.75 -8.10
CA ASP A 56 3.79 11.09 -8.68
C ASP A 56 4.90 11.87 -7.94
N GLU A 57 5.12 11.60 -6.65
CA GLU A 57 6.24 12.18 -5.88
C GLU A 57 7.59 11.49 -6.18
N ILE A 58 7.59 10.17 -6.45
CA ILE A 58 8.80 9.42 -6.84
C ILE A 58 9.20 9.66 -8.30
N ALA A 59 8.26 9.98 -9.19
CA ALA A 59 8.55 10.25 -10.61
C ALA A 59 9.40 11.52 -10.86
N LEU A 60 9.77 12.28 -9.81
CA LEU A 60 10.70 13.41 -9.88
C LEU A 60 12.13 13.08 -9.38
N ASP A 61 12.38 11.86 -8.87
CA ASP A 61 13.74 11.34 -8.60
C ASP A 61 14.11 10.26 -9.63
N GLU A 62 14.07 10.64 -10.90
CA GLU A 62 14.57 9.81 -12.00
C GLU A 62 16.10 9.91 -12.07
N ASN A 63 16.84 9.54 -11.00
CA ASN A 63 18.28 9.32 -11.08
C ASN A 63 18.96 8.52 -9.93
N SER A 64 18.24 7.87 -9.00
CA SER A 64 18.89 7.17 -7.86
C SER A 64 18.75 5.65 -7.81
N TYR A 65 18.36 4.97 -8.89
CA TYR A 65 18.52 3.52 -8.96
C TYR A 65 20.00 3.16 -9.18
N GLU A 66 20.77 3.10 -8.09
CA GLU A 66 22.02 2.34 -8.04
C GLU A 66 21.69 0.87 -8.30
N ASN A 67 22.00 0.40 -9.50
CA ASN A 67 22.01 -1.03 -9.79
C ASN A 67 23.23 -1.62 -9.09
N ASP A 68 23.04 -2.12 -7.87
CA ASP A 68 24.04 -2.97 -7.23
C ASP A 68 24.16 -4.23 -8.08
N ALA A 69 25.27 -4.34 -8.82
CA ALA A 69 25.54 -5.50 -9.65
C ALA A 69 25.68 -6.72 -8.72
N VAL A 70 24.61 -7.51 -8.64
CA VAL A 70 24.63 -8.76 -7.89
C VAL A 70 25.65 -9.67 -8.57
N ASP A 71 26.81 -9.84 -7.96
CA ASP A 71 27.87 -10.72 -8.45
C ASP A 71 27.40 -12.18 -8.33
N THR A 72 27.03 -12.77 -9.47
CA THR A 72 26.54 -14.16 -9.56
C THR A 72 27.69 -15.14 -9.76
N THR A 73 28.84 -14.95 -9.11
CA THR A 73 29.87 -16.00 -9.07
C THR A 73 29.38 -17.13 -8.17
N ASP A 74 29.00 -18.25 -8.80
CA ASP A 74 28.68 -19.53 -8.17
C ASP A 74 29.98 -20.15 -7.60
N GLU A 75 30.39 -19.69 -6.42
CA GLU A 75 31.40 -20.41 -5.63
C GLU A 75 30.76 -21.62 -4.98
N THR A 76 30.94 -22.76 -5.65
CA THR A 76 30.63 -24.11 -5.18
C THR A 76 31.17 -24.31 -3.76
N ILE A 77 30.29 -24.33 -2.77
CA ILE A 77 30.64 -24.68 -1.39
C ILE A 77 31.11 -26.13 -1.37
N ARG A 78 32.43 -26.31 -1.35
CA ARG A 78 33.08 -27.56 -0.97
C ARG A 78 32.69 -27.84 0.48
N THR A 79 31.93 -28.90 0.71
CA THR A 79 31.70 -29.46 2.04
C THR A 79 33.02 -29.99 2.60
N PRO A 80 33.50 -29.53 3.78
CA PRO A 80 34.53 -30.25 4.51
C PRO A 80 33.88 -31.15 5.56
N ASP A 81 34.06 -32.45 5.34
CA ASP A 81 34.33 -33.52 6.30
C ASP A 81 33.42 -33.74 7.51
N THR A 82 32.74 -34.89 7.44
CA THR A 82 32.33 -35.70 8.58
C THR A 82 33.53 -36.53 9.06
N PRO A 83 33.87 -36.53 10.36
CA PRO A 83 34.65 -37.62 10.95
C PRO A 83 33.82 -38.39 11.99
N GLU A 84 33.63 -39.67 11.65
CA GLU A 84 33.66 -40.89 12.47
C GLU A 84 33.01 -40.97 13.87
N LYS A 85 31.98 -41.83 13.93
CA LYS A 85 31.74 -42.94 14.88
C LYS A 85 32.18 -42.81 16.34
N SER A 86 31.22 -43.00 17.23
CA SER A 86 31.41 -43.87 18.39
C SER A 86 30.11 -44.65 18.63
N ASP A 87 30.20 -45.96 18.51
CA ASP A 87 29.15 -46.93 18.82
C ASP A 87 28.73 -46.83 20.29
N ASP A 88 27.42 -46.75 20.56
CA ASP A 88 26.87 -47.17 21.86
C ASP A 88 25.74 -48.16 21.58
N ALA A 89 26.09 -49.44 21.60
CA ALA A 89 25.17 -50.55 21.49
C ALA A 89 24.41 -50.71 22.82
N ARG A 90 23.09 -50.85 22.74
CA ARG A 90 22.27 -51.33 23.86
C ARG A 90 22.64 -52.77 24.21
N GLN A 91 23.19 -53.00 25.41
CA GLN A 91 22.87 -54.05 26.42
C GLN A 91 24.08 -54.33 27.32
#